data_AF-A0A0J9RUR0-F1
#
_entry.id   AF-A0A0J9RUR0-F1
#
_cell.length_a   1.000
_cell.length_b   1.000
_cell.length_c   1.000
_cell.angle_alpha   90.00
_cell.angle_beta   90.00
_cell.angle_gamma   90.00
#
_symmetry.space_group_name_H-M   'P 1'
#
loop_
_entity.id
_entity.type
_entity.pdbx_description
1 polymer ?
#
loop_
_entity_poly.entity_id
_entity_poly.type
_entity_poly.pdbx_seq_one_letter_code
_entity_poly.pdbx_strand_id
1 'polypeptide(L)'
;MANKGHFIDRNADIPTAGLSTSGLDGAEGVKVCLSISNPEELAESLVRRNYGQIIEKSQNFPAGSVLPSSSIRDLLTSELQKSRFMSFREKFYEEMYFKKATLGEVKKTYSKPEDVTNTSQTFGSPSSPTRNECLYDVILPAKSAEQVNKEYEAFHDKYIISHNHYFPSEQVNRRYAQPFDRKSPCGDIHTHGDFGLKVKRCLEEGENHLKVIGKAQVDFMDRNEAPLGMRNKKHL
;
A
#
# COMPACT_ATOMS: atom_id res chain seq x y z
N MET A 1 -39.42 60.96 -61.27
CA MET A 1 -38.92 60.48 -62.58
C MET A 1 -39.54 61.31 -63.69
N ALA A 2 -38.75 61.90 -64.59
CA ALA A 2 -39.20 62.92 -65.54
C ALA A 2 -39.55 62.40 -66.96
N ASN A 3 -39.54 61.09 -67.23
CA ASN A 3 -39.84 60.55 -68.56
C ASN A 3 -40.59 59.20 -68.46
N LYS A 4 -41.90 59.24 -68.20
CA LYS A 4 -42.81 58.10 -68.46
C LYS A 4 -43.84 58.57 -69.49
N GLY A 5 -43.86 57.94 -70.67
CA GLY A 5 -44.90 58.15 -71.70
C GLY A 5 -44.47 58.81 -73.02
N HIS A 6 -43.19 59.18 -73.19
CA HIS A 6 -42.74 59.86 -74.42
C HIS A 6 -42.15 58.96 -75.51
N PHE A 7 -41.90 57.67 -75.24
CA PHE A 7 -41.39 56.73 -76.23
C PHE A 7 -42.30 55.51 -76.32
N ILE A 8 -42.78 55.22 -77.54
CA ILE A 8 -43.47 54.00 -77.90
C ILE A 8 -42.40 53.07 -78.46
N ASP A 9 -42.18 51.92 -77.82
CA ASP A 9 -41.27 50.90 -78.33
C ASP A 9 -41.88 50.27 -79.58
N ARG A 10 -41.13 50.26 -80.69
CA ARG A 10 -41.63 49.85 -82.02
C ARG A 10 -41.32 48.39 -82.36
N ASN A 11 -40.55 47.68 -81.53
CA ASN A 11 -40.26 46.26 -81.70
C ASN A 11 -40.53 45.51 -80.39
N ALA A 12 -41.71 44.90 -80.26
CA ALA A 12 -42.06 44.09 -79.08
C ALA A 12 -41.24 42.80 -78.95
N ASP A 13 -40.64 42.33 -80.05
CA ASP A 13 -39.97 41.03 -80.13
C ASP A 13 -38.48 41.05 -79.74
N ILE A 14 -37.91 42.22 -79.44
CA ILE A 14 -36.49 42.36 -79.05
C ILE A 14 -36.43 42.68 -77.55
N PRO A 15 -35.82 41.82 -76.71
CA PRO A 15 -35.65 42.12 -75.30
C PRO A 15 -34.68 43.29 -75.09
N THR A 16 -35.09 44.28 -74.30
CA THR A 16 -34.24 45.43 -73.94
C THR A 16 -33.08 44.98 -73.05
N ALA A 17 -31.85 45.23 -73.48
CA ALA A 17 -30.66 44.91 -72.68
C ALA A 17 -30.43 45.99 -71.61
N GLY A 18 -30.72 45.67 -70.35
CA GLY A 18 -30.50 46.52 -69.19
C GLY A 18 -31.19 45.95 -67.96
N LEU A 19 -30.67 46.21 -66.75
CA LEU A 19 -31.35 45.80 -65.51
C LEU A 19 -32.68 46.56 -65.38
N SER A 20 -33.79 45.83 -65.38
CA SER A 20 -35.08 46.37 -65.01
C SER A 20 -35.07 46.67 -63.50
N THR A 21 -35.20 47.94 -63.13
CA THR A 21 -35.33 48.36 -61.72
C THR A 21 -36.75 48.17 -61.19
N SER A 22 -37.63 47.51 -61.95
CA SER A 22 -38.98 47.14 -61.52
C SER A 22 -38.88 46.05 -60.44
N GLY A 23 -38.83 46.51 -59.18
CA GLY A 23 -38.65 45.68 -57.98
C GLY A 23 -37.62 46.24 -56.99
N LEU A 24 -36.84 47.24 -57.38
CA LEU A 24 -35.88 47.93 -56.49
C LEU A 24 -36.50 49.14 -55.77
N ASP A 25 -37.51 49.76 -56.36
CA ASP A 25 -38.48 50.58 -55.64
C ASP A 25 -39.64 49.66 -55.25
N GLY A 26 -39.64 49.22 -53.98
CA GLY A 26 -40.74 48.46 -53.42
C GLY A 26 -42.05 49.16 -53.76
N ALA A 27 -43.00 48.40 -54.33
CA ALA A 27 -44.37 48.86 -54.56
C ALA A 27 -45.10 49.23 -53.25
N GLU A 28 -44.42 49.12 -52.11
CA GLU A 28 -44.87 49.45 -50.78
C GLU A 28 -44.25 50.78 -50.38
N GLY A 29 -45.01 51.86 -50.60
CA GLY A 29 -44.60 53.19 -50.20
C GLY A 29 -44.29 53.27 -48.69
N VAL A 30 -43.52 54.29 -48.31
CA VAL A 30 -43.04 54.63 -46.94
C VAL A 30 -44.08 54.44 -45.82
N LYS A 31 -45.37 54.50 -46.17
CA LYS A 31 -46.51 54.22 -45.28
C LYS A 31 -46.51 52.80 -44.66
N VAL A 32 -45.94 51.79 -45.32
CA VAL A 32 -45.88 50.40 -44.82
C VAL A 32 -44.77 50.23 -43.78
N CYS A 33 -43.66 50.96 -43.90
CA CYS A 33 -42.56 50.90 -42.92
C CYS A 33 -42.88 51.61 -41.59
N LEU A 34 -43.95 52.41 -41.55
CA LEU A 34 -44.37 53.17 -40.36
C LEU A 34 -45.52 52.50 -39.59
N SER A 35 -46.06 51.38 -40.07
CA SER A 35 -47.01 50.59 -39.28
C SER A 35 -46.26 49.75 -38.26
N ILE A 36 -46.27 50.18 -37.00
CA ILE A 36 -45.82 49.38 -35.85
C ILE A 36 -46.93 48.37 -35.55
N SER A 37 -46.95 47.26 -36.27
CA SER A 37 -47.75 46.09 -35.91
C SER A 37 -46.90 45.13 -35.07
N ASN A 38 -47.49 44.59 -34.00
CA ASN A 38 -46.85 43.53 -33.22
C ASN A 38 -46.66 42.31 -34.15
N PRO A 39 -45.46 41.70 -34.23
CA PRO A 39 -45.21 40.55 -35.11
C PRO A 39 -46.20 39.39 -34.89
N GLU A 40 -46.74 39.21 -33.68
CA GLU A 40 -47.78 38.22 -33.40
C GLU A 40 -49.08 38.49 -34.16
N GLU A 41 -49.50 39.75 -34.26
CA GLU A 41 -50.76 40.14 -34.90
C GLU A 41 -50.66 39.99 -36.43
N LEU A 42 -49.49 40.29 -37.00
CA LEU A 42 -49.19 40.02 -38.41
C LEU A 42 -49.21 38.50 -38.70
N ALA A 43 -48.55 37.70 -37.86
CA ALA A 43 -48.53 36.25 -38.00
C ALA A 43 -49.95 35.67 -37.92
N GLU A 44 -50.76 36.12 -36.97
CA GLU A 44 -52.15 35.70 -36.86
C GLU A 44 -52.97 36.11 -38.10
N SER A 45 -52.78 37.33 -38.62
CA SER A 45 -53.48 37.78 -39.83
C SER A 45 -53.12 36.97 -41.07
N LEU A 46 -51.85 36.55 -41.19
CA LEU A 46 -51.37 35.71 -42.29
C LEU A 46 -51.94 34.31 -42.18
N VAL A 47 -51.96 33.73 -40.98
CA VAL A 47 -52.58 32.42 -40.72
C VAL A 47 -54.07 32.47 -41.04
N ARG A 48 -54.82 33.47 -40.54
CA ARG A 48 -56.26 33.63 -40.81
C ARG A 48 -56.56 33.81 -42.30
N ARG A 49 -55.77 34.62 -43.01
CA ARG A 49 -55.93 34.83 -44.47
C ARG A 49 -55.67 33.55 -45.25
N ASN A 50 -54.62 32.82 -44.92
CA ASN A 50 -54.31 31.55 -45.57
C ASN A 50 -55.37 30.49 -45.25
N TYR A 51 -55.89 30.45 -44.01
CA TYR A 51 -56.94 29.53 -43.62
C TYR A 51 -58.24 29.79 -44.38
N GLY A 52 -58.64 31.06 -44.57
CA GLY A 52 -59.80 31.42 -45.39
C GLY A 52 -59.66 30.97 -46.85
N GLN A 53 -58.49 31.17 -47.47
CA GLN A 53 -58.22 30.71 -48.84
C GLN A 53 -58.20 29.18 -48.95
N ILE A 54 -57.74 28.47 -47.92
CA ILE A 54 -57.77 27.00 -47.87
C ILE A 54 -59.21 26.51 -47.78
N ILE A 55 -60.06 27.16 -46.96
CA ILE A 55 -61.48 26.82 -46.83
C ILE A 55 -62.21 27.06 -48.15
N GLU A 56 -62.03 28.22 -48.80
CA GLU A 56 -62.68 28.52 -50.09
C GLU A 56 -62.22 27.56 -51.21
N LYS A 57 -60.94 27.16 -51.22
CA LYS A 57 -60.44 26.13 -52.15
C LYS A 57 -61.00 24.74 -51.82
N SER A 58 -61.21 24.42 -50.54
CA SER A 58 -61.72 23.10 -50.11
C SER A 58 -63.19 22.86 -50.46
N GLN A 59 -64.00 23.92 -50.60
CA GLN A 59 -65.44 23.79 -50.90
C GLN A 59 -65.75 23.51 -52.38
N ASN A 60 -64.76 23.59 -53.29
CA ASN A 60 -64.95 23.41 -54.73
C ASN A 60 -64.35 22.11 -55.31
N PHE A 61 -63.96 21.13 -54.48
CA PHE A 61 -63.57 19.82 -54.98
C PHE A 61 -64.79 18.88 -55.03
N PRO A 62 -65.16 18.31 -56.18
CA PRO A 62 -66.14 17.22 -56.19
C PRO A 62 -65.57 16.05 -55.38
N ALA A 63 -66.43 15.34 -54.66
CA ALA A 63 -66.09 14.14 -53.88
C ALA A 63 -65.62 12.99 -54.80
N GLY A 64 -64.44 13.13 -55.37
CA GLY A 64 -63.70 12.07 -56.03
C GLY A 64 -62.96 11.26 -54.98
N SER A 65 -63.07 9.93 -55.05
CA SER A 65 -62.23 9.03 -54.27
C SER A 65 -60.76 9.36 -54.55
N VAL A 66 -60.06 9.92 -53.58
CA VAL A 66 -58.61 10.08 -53.63
C VAL A 66 -58.03 8.67 -53.55
N LEU A 67 -57.63 8.12 -54.69
CA LEU A 67 -56.87 6.87 -54.72
C LEU A 67 -55.54 7.15 -54.00
N PRO A 68 -55.18 6.37 -52.96
CA PRO A 68 -53.86 6.48 -52.37
C PRO A 68 -52.84 6.16 -53.46
N SER A 69 -51.94 7.11 -53.74
CA SER A 69 -50.86 6.93 -54.71
C SER A 69 -49.78 5.95 -54.22
N SER A 70 -49.83 5.54 -52.96
CA SER A 70 -48.90 4.59 -52.35
C SER A 70 -49.41 3.16 -52.44
N SER A 71 -48.57 2.28 -52.99
CA SER A 71 -48.81 0.84 -52.99
C SER A 71 -48.64 0.28 -51.59
N ILE A 72 -49.43 -0.74 -51.21
CA ILE A 72 -49.28 -1.47 -49.94
C ILE A 72 -47.85 -2.02 -49.80
N ARG A 73 -47.21 -2.37 -50.93
CA ARG A 73 -45.80 -2.83 -50.95
C ARG A 73 -44.84 -1.74 -50.51
N ASP A 74 -45.05 -0.48 -50.90
CA ASP A 74 -44.18 0.64 -50.52
C ASP A 74 -44.28 0.94 -49.02
N LEU A 75 -45.48 0.82 -48.44
CA LEU A 75 -45.70 0.96 -46.99
C LEU A 75 -44.93 -0.11 -46.21
N LEU A 76 -44.97 -1.37 -46.67
CA LEU A 76 -44.32 -2.51 -46.03
C LEU A 76 -42.81 -2.62 -46.31
N THR A 77 -42.28 -1.93 -47.33
CA THR A 77 -40.85 -1.92 -47.67
C THR A 77 -40.15 -0.60 -47.34
N SER A 78 -40.83 0.30 -46.64
CA SER A 78 -40.31 1.61 -46.25
C SER A 78 -38.98 1.56 -45.49
N GLU A 79 -38.67 0.49 -44.75
CA GLU A 79 -37.34 0.28 -44.16
C GLU A 79 -36.30 -0.29 -45.13
N LEU A 80 -36.72 -1.13 -46.09
CA LEU A 80 -35.83 -1.77 -47.06
C LEU A 80 -35.32 -0.79 -48.13
N GLN A 81 -36.10 0.26 -48.43
CA GLN A 81 -35.79 1.27 -49.46
C GLN A 81 -34.96 2.45 -48.93
N LYS A 82 -34.61 2.47 -47.63
CA LYS A 82 -33.81 3.56 -47.05
C LYS A 82 -32.37 3.46 -47.57
N SER A 83 -31.89 4.53 -48.21
CA SER A 83 -30.47 4.68 -48.52
C SER A 83 -29.63 4.58 -47.23
N ARG A 84 -28.41 4.05 -47.32
CA ARG A 84 -27.47 3.93 -46.18
C ARG A 84 -27.28 5.26 -45.44
N PHE A 85 -27.32 6.38 -46.16
CA PHE A 85 -27.21 7.70 -45.57
C PHE A 85 -28.46 8.10 -44.79
N MET A 86 -29.65 7.79 -45.31
CA MET A 86 -30.91 8.08 -44.62
C MET A 86 -31.06 7.25 -43.34
N SER A 87 -30.70 5.97 -43.38
CA SER A 87 -30.72 5.12 -42.18
C SER A 87 -29.68 5.56 -41.14
N PHE A 88 -28.51 6.05 -41.55
CA PHE A 88 -27.55 6.66 -40.63
C PHE A 88 -28.12 7.92 -39.95
N ARG A 89 -28.75 8.81 -40.73
CA ARG A 89 -29.36 10.05 -40.20
C ARG A 89 -30.48 9.73 -39.23
N GLU A 90 -31.35 8.79 -39.57
CA GLU A 90 -32.45 8.34 -38.71
C GLU A 90 -31.94 7.74 -37.41
N LYS A 91 -30.97 6.82 -37.46
CA LYS A 91 -30.34 6.26 -36.25
C LYS A 91 -29.71 7.35 -35.37
N PHE A 92 -29.03 8.32 -35.99
CA PHE A 92 -28.42 9.43 -35.25
C PHE A 92 -29.48 10.31 -34.56
N TYR A 93 -30.61 10.59 -35.22
CA TYR A 93 -31.71 11.31 -34.61
C TYR A 93 -32.40 10.49 -33.51
N GLU A 94 -32.62 9.19 -33.73
CA GLU A 94 -33.17 8.31 -32.70
C GLU A 94 -32.28 8.26 -31.46
N GLU A 95 -30.96 8.13 -31.61
CA GLU A 95 -30.00 8.12 -30.50
C GLU A 95 -30.01 9.43 -29.68
N MET A 96 -30.34 10.56 -30.32
CA MET A 96 -30.45 11.85 -29.63
C MET A 96 -31.64 11.88 -28.67
N TYR A 97 -32.78 11.30 -29.04
CA TYR A 97 -34.01 11.35 -28.24
C TYR A 97 -34.20 10.12 -27.34
N PHE A 98 -33.76 8.95 -27.79
CA PHE A 98 -33.93 7.69 -27.06
C PHE A 98 -32.69 6.80 -27.24
N LYS A 99 -31.85 6.78 -26.20
CA LYS A 99 -30.66 5.92 -26.15
C LYS A 99 -31.08 4.46 -25.97
N LYS A 100 -31.29 3.75 -27.09
CA LYS A 100 -31.49 2.29 -27.11
C LYS A 100 -30.16 1.60 -26.81
N ALA A 101 -30.23 0.40 -26.23
CA ALA A 101 -29.08 -0.48 -26.15
C ALA A 101 -28.71 -0.93 -27.57
N THR A 102 -27.52 -0.55 -28.02
CA THR A 102 -26.97 -0.96 -29.30
C THR A 102 -26.58 -2.44 -29.24
N LEU A 103 -27.01 -3.22 -30.23
CA LEU A 103 -26.75 -4.65 -30.27
C LEU A 103 -25.24 -4.88 -30.47
N GLY A 104 -24.60 -5.58 -29.54
CA GLY A 104 -23.17 -5.91 -29.63
C GLY A 104 -22.22 -4.85 -29.08
N GLU A 105 -22.72 -3.72 -28.56
CA GLU A 105 -21.87 -2.76 -27.86
C GLU A 105 -22.01 -2.89 -26.34
N VAL A 106 -20.87 -2.83 -25.65
CA VAL A 106 -20.84 -2.89 -24.19
C VAL A 106 -21.21 -1.52 -23.62
N LYS A 107 -22.19 -1.50 -22.72
CA LYS A 107 -22.55 -0.30 -21.97
C LYS A 107 -21.36 0.16 -21.13
N LYS A 108 -20.77 1.30 -21.49
CA LYS A 108 -19.67 1.90 -20.72
C LYS A 108 -20.17 2.20 -19.31
N THR A 109 -19.64 1.47 -18.35
CA THR A 109 -19.83 1.75 -16.93
C THR A 109 -18.57 2.47 -16.50
N TYR A 110 -18.65 3.76 -16.20
CA TYR A 110 -17.53 4.62 -15.78
C TYR A 110 -16.98 4.25 -14.39
N SER A 111 -17.09 2.97 -14.01
CA SER A 111 -16.66 2.42 -12.73
C SER A 111 -15.18 2.06 -12.70
N LYS A 112 -14.48 2.13 -13.84
CA LYS A 112 -13.08 1.72 -14.00
C LYS A 112 -12.22 2.93 -14.40
N PRO A 113 -11.05 3.14 -13.78
CA PRO A 113 -10.07 4.13 -14.23
C PRO A 113 -9.59 3.84 -15.66
N GLU A 114 -9.26 4.89 -16.42
CA GLU A 114 -8.80 4.77 -17.82
C GLU A 114 -7.49 3.97 -17.95
N ASP A 115 -6.64 4.02 -16.92
CA ASP A 115 -5.35 3.33 -16.88
C ASP A 115 -5.47 1.81 -16.82
N VAL A 116 -6.63 1.32 -16.38
CA VAL A 116 -6.87 -0.11 -16.27
C VAL A 116 -7.49 -0.57 -17.59
N THR A 117 -6.73 -1.31 -18.39
CA THR A 117 -7.13 -1.92 -19.66
C THR A 117 -7.02 -3.44 -19.54
N ASN A 118 -7.61 -4.18 -20.47
CA ASN A 118 -7.54 -5.65 -20.45
C ASN A 118 -6.09 -6.15 -20.60
N THR A 119 -5.19 -5.31 -21.10
CA THR A 119 -3.76 -5.60 -21.25
C THR A 119 -2.94 -5.14 -20.06
N SER A 120 -3.36 -4.13 -19.30
CA SER A 120 -2.55 -3.61 -18.19
C SER A 120 -2.69 -4.43 -16.91
N GLN A 121 -3.87 -5.00 -16.64
CA GLN A 121 -4.10 -5.71 -15.39
C GLN A 121 -5.11 -6.86 -15.54
N THR A 122 -4.80 -7.99 -14.90
CA THR A 122 -5.74 -9.09 -14.71
C THR A 122 -6.60 -8.85 -13.47
N PHE A 123 -7.88 -9.18 -13.55
CA PHE A 123 -8.80 -9.09 -12.42
C PHE A 123 -8.75 -10.37 -11.58
N GLY A 124 -8.79 -10.21 -10.25
CA GLY A 124 -8.70 -11.30 -9.29
C GLY A 124 -7.63 -11.01 -8.23
N SER A 125 -7.69 -11.74 -7.11
CA SER A 125 -6.62 -11.69 -6.13
C SER A 125 -5.48 -12.60 -6.61
N PRO A 126 -4.24 -12.10 -6.75
CA PRO A 126 -3.11 -13.01 -6.86
C PRO A 126 -3.08 -13.88 -5.61
N SER A 127 -2.80 -15.17 -5.76
CA SER A 127 -2.66 -16.11 -4.65
C SER A 127 -1.49 -15.77 -3.72
N SER A 128 -0.59 -14.91 -4.17
CA SER A 128 0.54 -14.39 -3.40
C SER A 128 0.67 -12.89 -3.67
N PRO A 129 0.17 -12.01 -2.77
CA PRO A 129 0.41 -10.57 -2.86
C PRO A 129 1.89 -10.21 -2.58
N THR A 130 2.63 -11.13 -1.97
CA THR A 130 4.04 -10.99 -1.60
C THR A 130 4.76 -12.28 -1.95
N ARG A 131 5.74 -12.19 -2.86
CA ARG A 131 6.69 -13.25 -3.22
C ARG A 131 7.60 -13.68 -2.05
N ASN A 132 7.26 -13.34 -0.81
CA ASN A 132 8.22 -13.13 0.28
C ASN A 132 8.02 -14.06 1.50
N GLU A 133 7.19 -15.09 1.41
CA GLU A 133 7.30 -16.22 2.33
C GLU A 133 7.99 -17.36 1.57
N CYS A 134 9.27 -17.16 1.28
CA CYS A 134 10.07 -18.28 0.82
C CYS A 134 10.12 -19.27 1.99
N LEU A 135 9.72 -20.52 1.77
CA LEU A 135 9.77 -21.57 2.79
C LEU A 135 11.15 -21.63 3.48
N TYR A 136 12.20 -21.34 2.72
CA TYR A 136 13.57 -21.26 3.20
C TYR A 136 13.78 -20.16 4.24
N ASP A 137 13.11 -19.01 4.15
CA ASP A 137 13.26 -17.94 5.15
C ASP A 137 12.67 -18.35 6.51
N VAL A 138 11.68 -19.27 6.49
CA VAL A 138 11.05 -19.83 7.69
C VAL A 138 11.89 -20.98 8.26
N ILE A 139 12.37 -21.90 7.41
CA ILE A 139 13.15 -23.07 7.83
C ILE A 139 14.59 -22.68 8.22
N LEU A 140 15.19 -21.77 7.46
CA LEU A 140 16.57 -21.29 7.60
C LEU A 140 16.53 -19.78 7.80
N PRO A 141 16.34 -19.33 9.05
CA PRO A 141 16.35 -17.91 9.35
C PRO A 141 17.65 -17.27 8.85
N ALA A 142 17.56 -16.08 8.27
CA ALA A 142 18.71 -15.34 7.77
C ALA A 142 19.71 -14.91 8.87
N LYS A 143 19.35 -15.09 10.15
CA LYS A 143 20.24 -14.80 11.28
C LYS A 143 21.39 -15.82 11.32
N SER A 144 22.61 -15.33 11.39
CA SER A 144 23.78 -16.18 11.58
C SER A 144 23.79 -16.78 12.99
N ALA A 145 24.42 -17.95 13.14
CA ALA A 145 24.58 -18.59 14.44
C ALA A 145 25.34 -17.70 15.44
N GLU A 146 26.32 -16.93 14.96
CA GLU A 146 27.07 -15.99 15.79
C GLU A 146 26.19 -14.88 16.36
N GLN A 147 25.29 -14.34 15.54
CA GLN A 147 24.36 -13.31 15.99
C GLN A 147 23.40 -13.87 17.04
N VAL A 148 22.85 -15.07 16.81
CA VAL A 148 21.96 -15.73 17.78
C VAL A 148 22.67 -15.98 19.10
N ASN A 149 23.91 -16.48 19.07
CA ASN A 149 24.68 -16.74 20.29
C ASN A 149 24.99 -15.44 21.04
N LYS A 150 25.31 -14.35 20.35
CA LYS A 150 25.55 -13.04 20.96
C LYS A 150 24.29 -12.46 21.61
N GLU A 151 23.15 -12.57 20.93
CA GLU A 151 21.84 -12.17 21.48
C GLU A 151 21.50 -12.99 22.73
N TYR A 152 21.75 -14.30 22.68
CA TYR A 152 21.50 -15.22 23.79
C TYR A 152 22.44 -14.93 24.98
N GLU A 153 23.74 -14.73 24.76
CA GLU A 153 24.73 -14.38 25.78
C GLU A 153 24.35 -13.08 26.50
N ALA A 154 23.88 -12.07 25.76
CA ALA A 154 23.46 -10.79 26.33
C ALA A 154 22.25 -10.89 27.29
N PHE A 155 21.41 -11.93 27.14
CA PHE A 155 20.24 -12.15 27.98
C PHE A 155 20.38 -13.36 28.93
N HIS A 156 21.52 -14.05 28.89
CA HIS A 156 21.76 -15.31 29.56
C HIS A 156 21.50 -15.24 31.07
N ASP A 157 22.02 -14.22 31.75
CA ASP A 157 21.83 -14.03 33.20
C ASP A 157 20.35 -13.97 33.61
N LYS A 158 19.51 -13.31 32.81
CA LYS A 158 18.07 -13.20 33.07
C LYS A 158 17.36 -14.52 32.78
N TYR A 159 17.84 -15.25 31.79
CA TYR A 159 17.31 -16.56 31.43
C TYR A 159 17.63 -17.61 32.50
N ILE A 160 18.82 -17.56 33.11
CA ILE A 160 19.16 -18.35 34.29
C ILE A 160 18.20 -18.06 35.45
N ILE A 161 17.93 -16.79 35.76
CA ILE A 161 17.06 -16.43 36.90
C ILE A 161 15.62 -16.90 36.67
N SER A 162 15.12 -16.80 35.43
CA SER A 162 13.72 -17.09 35.11
C SER A 162 13.44 -18.58 34.87
N HIS A 163 14.36 -19.28 34.19
CA HIS A 163 14.14 -20.66 33.72
C HIS A 163 15.17 -21.66 34.26
N ASN A 164 16.15 -21.21 35.06
CA ASN A 164 17.25 -22.02 35.58
C ASN A 164 18.02 -22.76 34.46
N HIS A 165 18.16 -22.10 33.32
CA HIS A 165 18.76 -22.67 32.11
C HIS A 165 20.20 -22.16 31.95
N TYR A 166 21.15 -23.05 32.20
CA TYR A 166 22.59 -22.79 32.09
C TYR A 166 23.13 -23.28 30.75
N PHE A 167 24.28 -22.73 30.35
CA PHE A 167 25.03 -23.31 29.24
C PHE A 167 25.57 -24.70 29.60
N PRO A 168 25.84 -25.54 28.58
CA PRO A 168 26.55 -26.79 28.80
C PRO A 168 27.88 -26.55 29.51
N SER A 169 28.12 -27.25 30.62
CA SER A 169 29.33 -27.14 31.47
C SER A 169 29.48 -25.83 32.26
N GLU A 170 28.48 -24.97 32.27
CA GLU A 170 28.47 -23.81 33.15
C GLU A 170 28.18 -24.23 34.60
N GLN A 171 28.95 -23.68 35.54
CA GLN A 171 28.73 -23.93 36.96
C GLN A 171 27.59 -23.06 37.49
N VAL A 172 26.74 -23.64 38.34
CA VAL A 172 25.64 -22.94 38.99
C VAL A 172 26.17 -21.85 39.92
N ASN A 173 25.97 -20.59 39.55
CA ASN A 173 26.35 -19.45 40.39
C ASN A 173 25.23 -19.13 41.39
N ARG A 174 25.46 -19.45 42.67
CA ARG A 174 24.52 -19.20 43.76
C ARG A 174 24.59 -17.78 44.34
N ARG A 175 25.47 -16.92 43.82
CA ARG A 175 25.70 -15.53 44.28
C ARG A 175 25.99 -15.44 45.79
N TYR A 176 26.75 -16.39 46.32
CA TYR A 176 27.28 -16.28 47.68
C TYR A 176 28.21 -15.07 47.80
N ALA A 177 28.23 -14.44 48.98
CA ALA A 177 29.07 -13.26 49.22
C ALA A 177 30.57 -13.55 49.07
N GLN A 178 30.98 -14.78 49.37
CA GLN A 178 32.34 -15.25 49.11
C GLN A 178 32.35 -16.23 47.93
N PRO A 179 33.09 -15.94 46.85
CA PRO A 179 33.27 -16.88 45.76
C PRO A 179 34.11 -18.08 46.21
N PHE A 180 33.93 -19.21 45.55
CA PHE A 180 34.75 -20.40 45.79
C PHE A 180 36.21 -20.11 45.41
N ASP A 181 37.12 -20.20 46.37
CA ASP A 181 38.56 -20.09 46.14
C ASP A 181 39.18 -21.49 46.07
N ARG A 182 39.67 -21.88 44.90
CA ARG A 182 40.37 -23.16 44.69
C ARG A 182 41.62 -23.30 45.56
N LYS A 183 42.22 -22.18 45.98
CA LYS A 183 43.43 -22.19 46.83
C LYS A 183 43.09 -22.39 48.32
N SER A 184 41.84 -22.21 48.69
CA SER A 184 41.33 -22.42 50.04
C SER A 184 40.49 -23.70 50.05
N PRO A 185 41.10 -24.88 50.32
CA PRO A 185 40.33 -26.11 50.43
C PRO A 185 39.24 -25.93 51.49
N CYS A 186 38.01 -26.30 51.16
CA CYS A 186 36.91 -26.29 52.12
C CYS A 186 37.03 -27.50 53.06
N GLY A 187 36.76 -27.28 54.34
CA GLY A 187 36.78 -28.32 55.38
C GLY A 187 38.02 -28.29 56.27
N ASP A 188 38.10 -29.25 57.18
CA ASP A 188 39.17 -29.33 58.16
C ASP A 188 40.45 -29.86 57.53
N ILE A 189 41.44 -28.98 57.40
CA ILE A 189 42.77 -29.34 56.90
C ILE A 189 43.48 -30.16 57.98
N HIS A 190 43.51 -31.47 57.78
CA HIS A 190 44.34 -32.37 58.58
C HIS A 190 45.72 -32.41 57.93
N THR A 191 46.73 -31.86 58.60
CA THR A 191 48.12 -32.00 58.18
C THR A 191 48.54 -33.46 58.30
N HIS A 192 48.51 -34.20 57.19
CA HIS A 192 49.10 -35.53 57.11
C HIS A 192 50.63 -35.39 57.17
N GLY A 193 51.22 -35.46 58.37
CA GLY A 193 52.65 -35.17 58.49
C GLY A 193 53.38 -35.60 59.76
N ASP A 194 52.73 -36.23 60.73
CA ASP A 194 53.44 -36.73 61.91
C ASP A 194 53.87 -38.19 61.71
N PHE A 195 54.62 -38.47 60.64
CA PHE A 195 55.23 -39.79 60.38
C PHE A 195 56.34 -40.07 61.39
N GLY A 196 55.98 -40.32 62.64
CA GLY A 196 56.94 -40.63 63.71
C GLY A 196 57.87 -39.47 64.11
N LEU A 197 57.82 -38.30 63.46
CA LEU A 197 58.62 -37.12 63.80
C LEU A 197 58.38 -36.64 65.24
N LYS A 198 57.12 -36.68 65.69
CA LYS A 198 56.76 -36.40 67.08
C LYS A 198 57.33 -37.46 68.04
N VAL A 199 57.31 -38.73 67.64
CA VAL A 199 57.88 -39.84 68.42
C VAL A 199 59.41 -39.71 68.51
N LYS A 200 60.08 -39.33 67.43
CA LYS A 200 61.53 -39.05 67.39
C LYS A 200 61.92 -37.96 68.40
N ARG A 201 61.17 -36.85 68.45
CA ARG A 201 61.41 -35.77 69.43
C ARG A 201 61.23 -36.20 70.88
N CYS A 202 60.43 -37.23 71.16
CA CYS A 202 60.29 -37.77 72.51
C CYS A 202 61.41 -38.75 72.89
N LEU A 203 62.10 -39.33 71.91
CA LEU A 203 63.20 -40.28 72.12
C LEU A 203 64.56 -39.60 72.19
N GLU A 204 64.72 -38.44 71.57
CA GLU A 204 65.92 -37.63 71.66
C GLU A 204 65.87 -36.72 72.90
N GLU A 205 66.84 -36.84 73.80
CA GLU A 205 67.02 -35.85 74.88
C GLU A 205 67.31 -34.49 74.23
N GLY A 206 66.40 -33.52 74.40
CA GLY A 206 66.44 -32.25 73.67
C GLY A 206 67.78 -31.50 73.81
N GLU A 207 68.13 -30.73 72.78
CA GLU A 207 69.37 -29.92 72.60
C GLU A 207 69.70 -28.95 73.76
N ASN A 208 68.80 -28.77 74.73
CA ASN A 208 69.00 -27.89 75.87
C ASN A 208 69.77 -28.61 77.00
N HIS A 209 71.05 -28.91 76.74
CA HIS A 209 71.94 -29.53 77.74
C HIS A 209 72.56 -28.52 78.72
N LEU A 210 72.29 -27.22 78.54
CA LEU A 210 72.87 -26.17 79.37
C LEU A 210 72.08 -26.00 80.68
N LYS A 211 72.42 -26.79 81.70
CA LYS A 211 71.96 -26.55 83.08
C LYS A 211 72.90 -25.58 83.75
N VAL A 212 72.50 -24.31 83.87
CA VAL A 212 73.23 -23.32 84.67
C VAL A 212 72.93 -23.60 86.14
N ILE A 213 73.89 -24.19 86.86
CA ILE A 213 73.77 -24.51 88.29
C ILE A 213 74.78 -23.66 89.08
N GLY A 214 74.38 -23.20 90.26
CA GLY A 214 75.24 -22.42 91.15
C GLY A 214 76.41 -23.25 91.69
N LYS A 215 77.59 -22.64 91.83
CA LYS A 215 78.83 -23.32 92.25
C LYS A 215 78.69 -24.11 93.55
N ALA A 216 78.00 -23.56 94.56
CA ALA A 216 77.82 -24.25 95.84
C ALA A 216 77.04 -25.57 95.72
N GLN A 217 76.10 -25.64 94.77
CA GLN A 217 75.33 -26.84 94.49
C GLN A 217 76.16 -27.87 93.71
N VAL A 218 76.97 -27.42 92.75
CA VAL A 218 77.94 -28.30 92.05
C VAL A 218 78.94 -28.89 93.04
N ASP A 219 79.52 -28.06 93.91
CA ASP A 219 80.47 -28.51 94.95
C ASP A 219 79.82 -29.50 95.94
N PHE A 220 78.51 -29.41 96.18
CA PHE A 220 77.77 -30.36 97.00
C PHE A 220 77.53 -31.69 96.27
N MET A 221 77.15 -31.64 94.99
CA MET A 221 76.93 -32.85 94.17
C MET A 221 78.24 -33.64 94.03
N ASP A 222 79.36 -32.98 93.72
CA ASP A 222 80.67 -33.61 93.56
C ASP A 222 81.20 -34.31 94.83
N ARG A 223 80.72 -33.91 96.02
CA ARG A 223 81.11 -34.54 97.30
C ARG A 223 80.30 -35.79 97.60
N ASN A 224 79.02 -35.77 97.23
CA ASN A 224 78.05 -36.79 97.63
C ASN A 224 77.81 -37.84 96.55
N GLU A 225 77.90 -37.45 95.28
CA GLU A 225 77.68 -38.29 94.11
C GLU A 225 79.03 -38.67 93.49
N ALA A 226 79.41 -39.95 93.57
CA ALA A 226 80.60 -40.45 92.89
C ALA A 226 80.29 -40.68 91.41
N PRO A 227 81.11 -40.20 90.47
CA PRO A 227 81.02 -40.68 89.09
C PRO A 227 81.35 -42.17 89.05
N LEU A 228 80.65 -42.92 88.19
CA LEU A 228 80.85 -44.35 88.01
C LEU A 228 82.34 -44.65 87.75
N GLY A 229 82.92 -45.54 88.56
CA GLY A 229 84.33 -45.95 88.44
C GLY A 229 85.34 -45.17 89.29
N MET A 230 84.92 -44.11 90.00
CA MET A 230 85.78 -43.42 90.97
C MET A 230 85.26 -43.53 92.40
N ARG A 231 86.17 -43.58 93.37
CA ARG A 231 85.81 -43.58 94.80
C ARG A 231 85.56 -42.14 95.27
N ASN A 232 84.53 -41.94 96.08
CA ASN A 232 84.26 -40.64 96.70
C ASN A 232 85.50 -40.06 97.38
N LYS A 233 85.72 -38.76 97.18
CA LYS A 233 86.77 -38.02 97.84
C LYS A 233 86.51 -38.07 99.35
N LYS A 234 87.43 -38.68 100.10
CA LYS A 234 87.36 -38.67 101.57
C LYS A 234 87.81 -37.30 102.04
N HIS A 235 86.89 -36.54 102.61
CA HIS A 235 87.21 -35.28 103.27
C HIS A 235 87.54 -35.57 104.74
N LEU A 236 88.76 -35.20 105.14
CA LEU A 236 89.23 -35.13 106.54
C LEU A 236 89.17 -33.67 106.96
#